data_AF-A0A7R9KKV0-F1
#
_entry.id   AF-A0A7R9KKV0-F1
#
_cell.length_a   1.000
_cell.length_b   1.000
_cell.length_c   1.000
_cell.angle_alpha   90.00
_cell.angle_beta   90.00
_cell.angle_gamma   90.00
#
_symmetry.space_group_name_H-M   'P 1'
#
loop_
_entity.id
_entity.type
_entity.pdbx_description
1 polymer ?
#
loop_
_entity_poly.entity_id
_entity_poly.type
_entity_poly.pdbx_seq_one_letter_code
_entity_poly.pdbx_strand_id
1 'polypeptide(L)'
;MRALFLTMLIVLSLAGLSYTQRCINGHYNRCGSACPITCQNQSRPPFACTYQCIPGCTCNAGYVRRDRVSHHCVRPRSCPRFG
;
A
#
# COMPACT_ATOMS: atom_id res chain seq x y z
N MET A 1 -12.20 -37.52 -1.63
CA MET A 1 -13.06 -36.32 -1.62
C MET A 1 -13.00 -35.56 -0.29
N ARG A 2 -13.18 -36.20 0.88
CA ARG A 2 -13.08 -35.53 2.21
C ARG A 2 -11.75 -34.82 2.49
N ALA A 3 -10.62 -35.41 2.09
CA ALA A 3 -9.30 -34.80 2.28
C ALA A 3 -9.12 -33.48 1.50
N LEU A 4 -9.71 -33.36 0.30
CA LEU A 4 -9.60 -32.17 -0.55
C LEU A 4 -10.37 -30.96 0.03
N PHE A 5 -11.52 -31.22 0.67
CA PHE A 5 -12.28 -30.18 1.37
C PHE A 5 -11.53 -29.67 2.60
N LEU A 6 -10.90 -30.57 3.36
CA LEU A 6 -10.09 -30.20 4.51
C LEU A 6 -8.85 -29.37 4.11
N THR A 7 -8.18 -29.72 3.01
CA THR A 7 -7.04 -28.94 2.52
C THR A 7 -7.43 -27.54 2.05
N MET A 8 -8.61 -27.38 1.42
CA MET A 8 -9.12 -26.05 1.01
C MET A 8 -9.39 -25.12 2.21
N LEU A 9 -9.97 -25.63 3.29
CA LEU A 9 -10.24 -24.86 4.50
C LEU A 9 -8.96 -24.41 5.23
N ILE A 10 -7.92 -25.24 5.19
CA ILE A 10 -6.60 -24.91 5.75
C ILE A 10 -5.93 -23.81 4.90
N VAL A 11 -6.03 -23.89 3.56
CA VAL A 11 -5.50 -22.84 2.68
C VAL A 11 -6.25 -21.52 2.86
N LEU A 12 -7.57 -21.53 3.05
CA LEU A 12 -8.38 -20.32 3.33
C LEU A 12 -8.00 -19.65 4.66
N SER A 13 -7.79 -20.45 5.70
CA SER A 13 -7.36 -19.93 7.02
C SER A 13 -5.91 -19.43 7.01
N LEU A 14 -5.00 -20.08 6.27
CA LEU A 14 -3.62 -19.62 6.08
C LEU A 14 -3.50 -18.42 5.12
N ALA A 15 -4.32 -18.35 4.07
CA ALA A 15 -4.37 -17.20 3.17
C ALA A 15 -4.90 -15.94 3.88
N GLY A 16 -5.80 -16.10 4.85
CA GLY A 16 -6.26 -15.02 5.72
C GLY A 16 -5.18 -14.43 6.62
N LEU A 17 -4.17 -15.21 7.01
CA LEU A 17 -3.02 -14.76 7.82
C LEU A 17 -1.99 -13.97 7.01
N SER A 18 -1.94 -14.18 5.69
CA SER A 18 -1.02 -13.49 4.78
C SER A 18 -1.48 -12.09 4.37
N TYR A 19 -2.74 -11.72 4.65
CA TYR A 19 -3.32 -10.40 4.32
C TYR A 19 -3.11 -9.35 5.43
N THR A 20 -2.08 -9.48 6.27
CA THR A 20 -1.65 -8.35 7.10
C THR A 20 -0.76 -7.46 6.25
N GLN A 21 -1.39 -6.59 5.45
CA GLN A 21 -0.68 -5.65 4.59
C GLN A 21 0.31 -4.80 5.40
N ARG A 22 1.60 -5.16 5.35
CA ARG A 22 2.64 -4.49 6.14
C ARG A 22 3.09 -3.23 5.43
N CYS A 23 2.90 -2.08 6.07
CA CYS A 23 3.31 -0.78 5.58
C CYS A 23 4.64 -0.38 6.23
N ILE A 24 5.65 -0.04 5.43
CA ILE A 24 6.96 0.41 5.94
C ILE A 24 7.00 1.93 5.93
N ASN A 25 7.26 2.54 7.09
CA ASN A 25 7.13 3.99 7.33
C ASN A 25 5.74 4.55 6.96
N GLY A 26 4.72 3.73 7.13
CA GLY A 26 3.33 4.06 6.87
C GLY A 26 2.42 3.20 7.75
N HIS A 27 1.13 3.38 7.59
CA HIS A 27 0.11 2.60 8.29
C HIS A 27 -0.97 2.17 7.31
N TYR A 28 -1.61 1.03 7.59
CA TYR A 28 -2.77 0.62 6.83
C TYR A 28 -3.93 1.56 7.15
N ASN A 29 -4.58 2.06 6.10
CA ASN A 29 -5.74 2.91 6.20
C ASN A 29 -6.86 2.32 5.35
N ARG A 30 -8.04 2.12 5.95
CA ARG A 30 -9.23 1.62 5.24
C ARG A 30 -9.83 2.67 4.29
N CYS A 31 -9.57 3.95 4.53
CA CYS A 31 -9.98 5.06 3.66
C CYS A 31 -8.77 5.97 3.41
N GLY A 32 -7.82 5.50 2.61
CA GLY A 32 -6.70 6.30 2.12
C GLY A 32 -7.07 7.18 0.94
N SER A 33 -6.19 8.13 0.62
CA SER A 33 -6.36 9.02 -0.54
C SER A 33 -6.25 8.25 -1.85
N ALA A 34 -7.08 8.61 -2.83
CA ALA A 34 -6.95 8.16 -4.21
C ALA A 34 -5.73 8.69 -4.96
N CYS A 35 -5.10 9.76 -4.45
CA CYS A 35 -3.98 10.42 -5.10
C CYS A 35 -2.79 10.48 -4.13
N PRO A 36 -2.23 9.32 -3.74
CA PRO A 36 -1.10 9.30 -2.84
C PRO A 36 0.10 10.02 -3.45
N ILE A 37 0.86 10.71 -2.61
CA ILE A 37 2.14 11.29 -3.01
C ILE A 37 3.18 10.16 -3.14
N THR A 38 3.81 10.10 -4.30
CA THR A 38 4.84 9.13 -4.67
C THR A 38 6.11 9.84 -5.09
N CYS A 39 7.21 9.09 -5.20
CA CYS A 39 8.47 9.63 -5.73
C CYS A 39 8.35 10.27 -7.11
N GLN A 40 7.40 9.82 -7.94
CA GLN A 40 7.16 10.36 -9.29
C GLN A 40 6.38 11.68 -9.30
N ASN A 41 5.53 11.94 -8.30
CA ASN A 41 4.66 13.12 -8.28
C ASN A 41 4.94 14.08 -7.11
N GLN A 42 5.90 13.80 -6.22
CA GLN A 42 6.20 14.65 -5.06
C GLN A 42 6.58 16.09 -5.43
N SER A 43 7.18 16.29 -6.60
CA SER A 43 7.56 17.63 -7.09
C SER A 43 6.41 18.38 -7.74
N ARG A 44 5.37 17.66 -8.19
CA ARG A 44 4.17 18.20 -8.84
C ARG A 44 2.96 17.39 -8.37
N PRO A 45 2.55 17.57 -7.10
CA PRO A 45 1.44 16.81 -6.54
C PRO A 45 0.14 17.12 -7.29
N PRO A 46 -0.83 16.19 -7.30
CA PRO A 46 -2.13 16.40 -7.93
C PRO A 46 -2.83 17.64 -7.34
N PHE A 47 -3.26 18.57 -8.21
CA PHE A 47 -3.97 19.79 -7.78
C PHE A 47 -5.36 19.48 -7.22
N ALA A 48 -6.04 18.48 -7.80
CA ALA A 48 -7.34 18.00 -7.36
C ALA A 48 -7.29 16.48 -7.17
N CYS A 49 -8.05 15.99 -6.21
CA CYS A 49 -8.24 14.56 -5.97
C CYS A 49 -9.71 14.29 -5.64
N THR A 50 -10.22 13.12 -6.04
CA THR A 50 -11.56 12.68 -5.68
C THR A 50 -11.61 12.24 -4.22
N TYR A 51 -12.78 12.40 -3.57
CA TYR A 51 -13.01 12.00 -2.17
C TYR A 51 -13.22 10.49 -1.97
N GLN A 52 -12.83 9.67 -2.94
CA GLN A 52 -13.01 8.23 -2.85
C GLN A 52 -12.04 7.62 -1.83
N CYS A 53 -12.56 6.70 -1.00
CA CYS A 53 -11.77 5.94 -0.04
C CYS A 53 -11.04 4.79 -0.74
N ILE A 54 -9.71 4.84 -0.81
CA ILE A 54 -8.90 3.73 -1.34
C ILE A 54 -8.20 3.02 -0.17
N PRO A 55 -8.59 1.78 0.19
CA PRO A 55 -7.92 1.00 1.21
C PRO A 55 -6.47 0.70 0.79
N GLY A 56 -5.52 0.85 1.72
CA GLY A 56 -4.12 0.55 1.47
C GLY A 56 -3.16 1.24 2.43
N CYS A 57 -1.87 1.23 2.09
CA CYS A 57 -0.85 1.90 2.90
C CYS A 57 -0.86 3.41 2.66
N THR A 58 -1.07 4.17 3.73
CA THR A 58 -0.86 5.62 3.76
C THR A 58 0.50 5.90 4.40
N CYS A 59 1.32 6.72 3.75
CA CYS A 59 2.63 7.08 4.29
C CYS A 59 2.50 8.01 5.50
N ASN A 60 3.37 7.82 6.48
CA ASN A 60 3.44 8.72 7.62
C ASN A 60 3.93 10.11 7.17
N ALA A 61 3.68 11.13 7.99
CA ALA A 61 4.11 12.50 7.70
C ALA A 61 5.61 12.57 7.38
N GLY A 62 5.97 13.29 6.31
CA GLY A 62 7.36 13.42 5.84
C GLY A 62 7.86 12.27 4.96
N TYR A 63 7.02 11.28 4.65
CA TYR A 63 7.34 10.19 3.73
C TYR A 63 6.41 10.20 2.50
N VAL A 64 6.91 9.64 1.40
CA VAL A 64 6.17 9.44 0.14
C VAL A 64 6.25 7.98 -0.28
N ARG A 65 5.28 7.49 -1.06
CA ARG A 65 5.35 6.13 -1.60
C ARG A 65 6.52 6.03 -2.58
N ARG A 66 7.32 4.98 -2.47
CA ARG A 66 8.41 4.72 -3.43
C ARG A 66 7.88 4.61 -4.86
N ASP A 67 6.75 3.92 -5.02
CA ASP A 67 6.06 3.73 -6.30
C ASP A 67 4.56 3.40 -6.05
N ARG A 68 3.79 3.20 -7.12
CA ARG A 68 2.33 2.97 -7.04
C ARG A 68 1.94 1.59 -6.51
N VAL A 69 2.83 0.60 -6.58
CA VAL A 69 2.54 -0.80 -6.23
C VAL A 69 3.07 -1.12 -4.84
N SER A 70 4.22 -0.57 -4.46
CA SER A 70 4.88 -0.89 -3.20
C SER A 70 4.18 -0.30 -1.98
N HIS A 71 4.36 -1.01 -0.86
CA HIS A 71 3.90 -0.64 0.48
C HIS A 71 5.00 0.07 1.28
N HIS A 72 6.03 0.53 0.59
CA HIS A 72 7.22 1.15 1.15
C HIS A 72 7.15 2.65 0.99
N CYS A 73 7.19 3.34 2.13
CA CYS A 73 7.32 4.79 2.18
C CYS A 73 8.77 5.17 2.47
N VAL A 74 9.27 6.15 1.73
CA VAL A 74 10.65 6.65 1.84
C VAL A 74 10.63 8.16 2.05
N ARG A 75 11.70 8.72 2.61
CA ARG A 75 11.84 10.18 2.63
C ARG A 75 11.94 10.68 1.18
N PRO A 76 11.39 11.87 0.85
CA PRO A 76 11.46 12.44 -0.50
C PRO A 76 12.86 12.46 -1.13
N ARG A 77 13.88 12.71 -0.29
CA ARG A 77 15.30 12.75 -0.71
C ARG A 77 15.89 11.37 -1.03
N SER A 78 15.25 10.30 -0.57
CA SER A 78 15.66 8.90 -0.77
C SER A 78 14.92 8.24 -1.93
N CYS A 79 14.20 9.02 -2.73
CA CYS A 79 13.56 8.52 -3.94
C CYS A 79 14.60 8.00 -4.94
N PRO A 80 14.33 6.85 -5.58
CA PRO A 80 15.21 6.34 -6.62
C PRO A 80 15.31 7.36 -7.76
N ARG A 81 16.53 7.59 -8.24
CA ARG A 81 16.74 8.35 -9.48
C ARG A 81 16.38 7.43 -10.62
N PHE A 82 15.22 7.66 -11.23
CA PHE A 82 14.86 7.05 -12.50
C PHE A 82 15.73 7.75 -13.56
N GLY A 83 16.80 7.07 -13.98
CA GLY A 83 17.63 7.46 -15.11
C GLY A 83 16.96 7.11 -16.42
#